data_AF-A0A7X4JWQ0-F1
#
_entry.id   AF-A0A7X4JWQ0-F1
#
_cell.length_a   1.000
_cell.length_b   1.000
_cell.length_c   1.000
_cell.angle_alpha   90.00
_cell.angle_beta   90.00
_cell.angle_gamma   90.00
#
_symmetry.space_group_name_H-M   'P 1'
#
loop_
_entity.id
_entity.type
_entity.pdbx_description
1 polymer ?
#
loop_
_entity_poly.entity_id
_entity_poly.type
_entity_poly.pdbx_seq_one_letter_code
_entity_poly.pdbx_strand_id
1 'polypeptide(L)'
;MNAVSDELAKPIHSIDATLQKLNLGVSAWVEVAGDRDWDTDRAWERSIGYGKVARTWGLAIRSSSGIAGEHVQEEVWRFNEAPRAYRLESLEKLPELLEKLAETANKTAAELKSKIAVTKQVATTIRQVAAIDRLRKR
;
A
#
# COMPACT_ATOMS: atom_id res chain seq x y z
N MET A 1 -13.15 26.07 16.01
CA MET A 1 -12.36 24.86 16.34
C MET A 1 -11.87 24.10 15.08
N ASN A 2 -11.57 24.84 14.00
CA ASN A 2 -11.25 24.27 12.66
C ASN A 2 -9.82 24.61 12.18
N ALA A 3 -9.25 25.75 12.58
CA ALA A 3 -7.95 26.23 12.10
C ALA A 3 -6.78 25.27 12.40
N VAL A 4 -6.73 24.66 13.59
CA VAL A 4 -5.67 23.71 13.95
C VAL A 4 -5.74 22.42 13.13
N SER A 5 -6.95 22.00 12.71
CA SER A 5 -7.10 20.84 11.83
C SER A 5 -6.64 21.14 10.41
N ASP A 6 -6.81 22.39 9.95
CA ASP A 6 -6.40 22.83 8.61
C ASP A 6 -4.88 23.01 8.54
N GLU A 7 -4.24 23.42 9.64
CA GLU A 7 -2.79 23.49 9.74
C GLU A 7 -2.14 22.10 9.68
N LEU A 8 -2.75 21.08 10.28
CA LEU A 8 -2.31 19.69 10.17
C LEU A 8 -2.56 19.08 8.78
N ALA A 9 -3.56 19.54 8.05
CA ALA A 9 -3.88 19.04 6.70
C ALA A 9 -2.83 19.46 5.66
N LYS A 10 -2.20 20.64 5.79
CA LYS A 10 -1.20 21.16 4.86
C LYS A 10 0.04 20.25 4.68
N PRO A 11 0.76 19.85 5.75
CA PRO A 11 1.92 18.97 5.61
C PRO A 11 1.53 17.59 5.08
N ILE A 12 0.37 17.06 5.49
CA ILE A 12 -0.12 15.76 4.99
C ILE A 12 -0.43 15.82 3.49
N HIS A 13 -1.04 16.90 3.01
CA HIS A 13 -1.27 17.08 1.58
C HIS A 13 0.03 17.16 0.78
N SER A 14 1.06 17.83 1.33
CA SER A 14 2.39 17.86 0.72
C SER A 14 3.03 16.47 0.63
N ILE A 15 2.92 15.67 1.70
CA ILE A 15 3.42 14.28 1.74
C ILE A 15 2.66 13.42 0.73
N ASP A 16 1.33 13.47 0.73
CA ASP A 16 0.48 12.70 -0.19
C ASP A 16 0.78 13.04 -1.65
N ALA A 17 0.89 14.33 -1.99
CA ALA A 17 1.26 14.79 -3.33
C ALA A 17 2.68 14.33 -3.73
N THR A 18 3.61 14.27 -2.79
CA THR A 18 4.97 13.78 -3.04
C THR A 18 4.97 12.27 -3.29
N LEU A 19 4.24 11.49 -2.48
CA LEU A 19 4.09 10.05 -2.67
C LEU A 19 3.42 9.69 -3.99
N GLN A 20 2.39 10.45 -4.40
CA GLN A 20 1.73 10.28 -5.69
C GLN A 20 2.70 10.51 -6.86
N LYS A 21 3.54 11.55 -6.80
CA LYS A 21 4.55 11.82 -7.84
C LYS A 21 5.58 10.70 -7.98
N LEU A 22 5.89 10.02 -6.88
CA LEU A 22 6.83 8.90 -6.88
C LEU A 22 6.27 7.65 -7.59
N ASN A 23 4.95 7.57 -7.86
CA ASN A 23 4.32 6.47 -8.59
C ASN A 23 4.77 5.09 -8.12
N LEU A 24 4.89 4.91 -6.80
CA LEU A 24 5.54 3.75 -6.18
C LEU A 24 4.89 2.41 -6.58
N GLY A 25 3.59 2.43 -6.92
CA GLY A 25 2.85 1.24 -7.38
C GLY A 25 2.73 0.13 -6.33
N VAL A 26 3.15 0.39 -5.09
CA VAL A 26 3.11 -0.52 -3.95
C VAL A 26 2.22 0.03 -2.86
N SER A 27 1.53 -0.86 -2.15
CA SER A 27 0.72 -0.51 -0.99
C SER A 27 1.42 -0.90 0.30
N ALA A 28 1.33 -0.05 1.32
CA ALA A 28 1.78 -0.36 2.67
C ALA A 28 0.76 0.14 3.69
N TRP A 29 0.57 -0.62 4.76
CA TRP A 29 -0.36 -0.33 5.84
C TRP A 29 0.33 -0.55 7.18
N VAL A 30 0.07 0.32 8.14
CA VAL A 30 0.57 0.29 9.52
C VAL A 30 -0.63 0.32 10.45
N GLU A 31 -0.66 -0.59 11.41
CA GLU A 31 -1.69 -0.66 12.43
C GLU A 31 -1.59 0.58 13.34
N VAL A 32 -2.72 1.24 13.53
CA VAL A 32 -2.86 2.42 14.39
C VAL A 32 -3.45 2.02 15.72
N ALA A 33 -4.51 1.20 15.69
CA ALA A 33 -5.15 0.68 16.88
C ALA A 33 -5.93 -0.58 16.53
N GLY A 34 -6.11 -1.46 17.50
CA GLY A 34 -6.93 -2.65 17.33
C GLY A 34 -7.24 -3.25 18.68
N ASP A 35 -8.26 -4.08 18.71
CA ASP A 35 -8.59 -4.89 19.87
C ASP A 35 -9.21 -6.22 19.44
N ARG A 36 -9.10 -7.21 20.32
CA ARG A 36 -9.72 -8.51 20.15
C ARG A 36 -10.35 -8.97 21.46
N ASP A 37 -11.64 -9.20 21.38
CA ASP A 37 -12.40 -9.90 22.41
C ASP A 37 -12.29 -11.42 22.16
N TRP A 38 -11.68 -12.13 23.11
CA TRP A 38 -11.46 -13.57 23.04
C TRP A 38 -12.70 -14.39 23.44
N ASP A 39 -13.65 -13.79 24.16
CA ASP A 39 -14.91 -14.44 24.54
C ASP A 39 -15.89 -14.46 23.37
N THR A 40 -15.95 -13.36 22.61
CA THR A 40 -16.88 -13.20 21.49
C THR A 40 -16.24 -13.40 20.12
N ASP A 41 -14.93 -13.65 20.08
CA ASP A 41 -14.08 -13.75 18.88
C ASP A 41 -14.23 -12.54 17.94
N ARG A 42 -14.61 -11.39 18.51
CA ARG A 42 -14.76 -10.12 17.79
C ARG A 42 -13.45 -9.39 17.80
N ALA A 43 -13.04 -8.90 16.64
CA ALA A 43 -11.87 -8.06 16.49
C ALA A 43 -12.22 -6.81 15.70
N TRP A 44 -11.51 -5.72 16.02
CA TRP A 44 -11.44 -4.57 15.15
C TRP A 44 -9.99 -4.11 15.02
N GLU A 45 -9.69 -3.55 13.88
CA GLU A 45 -8.37 -3.00 13.55
C GLU A 45 -8.59 -1.70 12.78
N ARG A 46 -7.79 -0.68 13.10
CA ARG A 46 -7.61 0.52 12.30
C ARG A 46 -6.17 0.63 11.88
N SER A 47 -5.98 1.02 10.63
CA SER A 47 -4.65 1.13 10.02
C SER A 47 -4.58 2.39 9.15
N ILE A 48 -3.41 3.02 9.12
CA ILE A 48 -3.06 4.05 8.15
C ILE A 48 -2.19 3.42 7.06
N GLY A 49 -2.41 3.79 5.81
CA GLY A 49 -1.61 3.27 4.72
C GLY A 49 -1.52 4.19 3.53
N TYR A 50 -0.71 3.76 2.58
CA TYR A 50 -0.70 4.28 1.23
C TYR A 50 -1.19 3.19 0.30
N GLY A 51 -2.25 3.49 -0.45
CA GLY A 51 -2.95 2.50 -1.24
C GLY A 51 -3.80 3.13 -2.33
N LYS A 52 -4.37 2.28 -3.20
CA LYS A 52 -5.25 2.72 -4.27
C LYS A 52 -6.70 2.76 -3.78
N VAL A 53 -7.22 3.95 -3.50
CA VAL A 53 -8.62 4.17 -3.08
C VAL A 53 -9.37 4.89 -4.19
N ALA A 54 -10.50 4.32 -4.61
CA ALA A 54 -11.35 4.87 -5.68
C ALA A 54 -10.55 5.27 -6.94
N ARG A 55 -9.67 4.36 -7.38
CA ARG A 55 -8.78 4.48 -8.57
C ARG A 55 -7.57 5.41 -8.42
N THR A 56 -7.44 6.16 -7.33
CA THR A 56 -6.32 7.07 -7.08
C THR A 56 -5.41 6.52 -5.99
N TRP A 57 -4.10 6.61 -6.16
CA TRP A 57 -3.14 6.30 -5.12
C TRP A 57 -3.05 7.45 -4.13
N GLY A 58 -2.98 7.16 -2.84
CA GLY A 58 -2.79 8.18 -1.82
C GLY A 58 -2.79 7.60 -0.42
N LEU A 59 -2.59 8.49 0.55
CA LEU A 59 -2.77 8.20 1.96
C LEU A 59 -4.25 7.86 2.25
N ALA A 60 -4.44 6.79 3.00
CA ALA A 60 -5.74 6.24 3.33
C ALA A 60 -5.78 5.74 4.76
N ILE A 61 -6.98 5.74 5.33
CA ILE A 61 -7.27 5.13 6.62
C ILE A 61 -8.27 4.01 6.38
N ARG A 62 -8.00 2.86 6.97
CA ARG A 62 -8.84 1.68 6.94
C ARG A 62 -9.33 1.38 8.35
N SER A 63 -10.59 0.98 8.47
CA SER A 63 -11.14 0.38 9.67
C SER A 63 -11.81 -0.93 9.30
N SER A 64 -11.47 -2.01 9.98
CA SER A 64 -12.08 -3.31 9.81
C SER A 64 -12.60 -3.80 11.15
N SER A 65 -13.81 -4.38 11.17
CA SER A 65 -14.36 -5.02 12.36
C SER A 65 -15.21 -6.22 11.99
N GLY A 66 -15.18 -7.27 12.82
CA GLY A 66 -15.93 -8.49 12.57
C GLY A 66 -15.62 -9.60 13.55
N ILE A 67 -16.24 -10.75 13.32
CA ILE A 67 -15.99 -11.99 14.05
C ILE A 67 -15.03 -12.86 13.23
N ALA A 68 -14.07 -13.53 13.85
CA ALA A 68 -13.15 -14.39 13.13
C ALA A 68 -13.91 -15.53 12.43
N GLY A 69 -13.61 -15.76 11.15
CA GLY A 69 -14.32 -16.75 10.33
C GLY A 69 -15.62 -16.26 9.68
N GLU A 70 -16.07 -15.03 9.97
CA GLU A 70 -17.23 -14.41 9.34
C GLU A 70 -16.85 -13.27 8.38
N HIS A 71 -17.88 -12.63 7.78
CA HIS A 71 -17.69 -11.45 6.95
C HIS A 71 -17.25 -10.26 7.80
N VAL A 72 -16.02 -9.78 7.56
CA VAL A 72 -15.47 -8.59 8.19
C VAL A 72 -15.99 -7.36 7.46
N GLN A 73 -16.58 -6.42 8.21
CA GLN A 73 -16.90 -5.10 7.67
C GLN A 73 -15.61 -4.30 7.54
N GLU A 74 -15.30 -3.86 6.32
CA GLU A 74 -14.14 -3.02 6.04
C GLU A 74 -14.61 -1.69 5.43
N GLU A 75 -14.15 -0.59 6.02
CA GLU A 75 -14.32 0.75 5.51
C GLU A 75 -12.94 1.35 5.22
N VAL A 76 -12.80 1.97 4.05
CA VAL A 76 -11.55 2.62 3.62
C VAL A 76 -11.85 4.02 3.12
N TRP A 77 -11.18 5.00 3.70
CA TRP A 77 -11.29 6.41 3.34
C TRP A 77 -9.96 6.94 2.86
N ARG A 78 -9.99 7.93 1.96
CA ARG A 78 -8.81 8.79 1.80
C ARG A 78 -8.54 9.50 3.12
N PHE A 79 -7.28 9.80 3.39
CA PHE A 79 -6.89 10.40 4.66
C PHE A 79 -7.77 11.61 5.02
N ASN A 80 -8.05 12.51 4.07
CA ASN A 80 -8.86 13.72 4.32
C ASN A 80 -10.37 13.46 4.47
N GLU A 81 -10.86 12.32 3.99
CA GLU A 81 -12.28 11.93 4.04
C GLU A 81 -12.60 11.11 5.30
N ALA A 82 -11.57 10.64 6.02
CA ALA A 82 -11.72 9.86 7.24
C ALA A 82 -12.23 10.71 8.43
N PRO A 83 -12.93 10.08 9.40
CA PRO A 83 -13.32 10.72 10.65
C PRO A 83 -12.15 11.44 11.33
N ARG A 84 -12.42 12.64 11.89
CA ARG A 84 -11.37 13.51 12.46
C ARG A 84 -10.54 12.84 13.56
N ALA A 85 -11.19 12.04 14.41
CA ALA A 85 -10.49 11.27 15.45
C ALA A 85 -9.47 10.30 14.84
N TYR A 86 -9.86 9.60 13.77
CA TYR A 86 -9.00 8.61 13.13
C TYR A 86 -7.81 9.26 12.44
N ARG A 87 -8.02 10.42 11.82
CA ARG A 87 -6.94 11.23 11.25
C ARG A 87 -5.90 11.58 12.32
N LEU A 88 -6.34 12.04 13.49
CA LEU A 88 -5.44 12.42 14.58
C LEU A 88 -4.62 11.23 15.11
N GLU A 89 -5.28 10.11 15.43
CA GLU A 89 -4.60 8.89 15.90
C GLU A 89 -3.60 8.37 14.85
N SER A 90 -3.94 8.47 13.58
CA SER A 90 -3.09 7.99 12.49
C SER A 90 -1.84 8.83 12.25
N LEU A 91 -1.80 10.10 12.71
CA LEU A 91 -0.63 10.97 12.53
C LEU A 91 0.60 10.45 13.28
N GLU A 92 0.40 9.81 14.44
CA GLU A 92 1.49 9.25 15.25
C GLU A 92 2.22 8.12 14.50
N LYS A 93 1.52 7.45 13.58
CA LYS A 93 2.02 6.31 12.79
C LYS A 93 2.52 6.70 11.41
N LEU A 94 2.47 7.97 11.05
CA LEU A 94 2.92 8.44 9.74
C LEU A 94 4.43 8.18 9.49
N PRO A 95 5.36 8.41 10.45
CA PRO A 95 6.78 8.10 10.23
C PRO A 95 7.01 6.61 9.96
N GLU A 96 6.38 5.75 10.75
CA GLU A 96 6.43 4.28 10.60
C GLU A 96 5.92 3.85 9.22
N LEU A 97 4.84 4.47 8.73
CA LEU A 97 4.31 4.20 7.38
C LEU A 97 5.31 4.60 6.29
N LEU A 98 5.98 5.76 6.41
CA LEU A 98 6.95 6.23 5.42
C LEU A 98 8.18 5.30 5.36
N GLU A 99 8.66 4.83 6.51
CA GLU A 99 9.74 3.84 6.57
C GLU A 99 9.33 2.52 5.90
N LYS A 100 8.14 2.01 6.25
CA LYS A 100 7.60 0.78 5.66
C LYS A 100 7.41 0.91 4.14
N LEU A 101 7.01 2.07 3.66
CA LEU A 101 6.90 2.36 2.22
C LEU A 101 8.26 2.35 1.54
N ALA A 102 9.26 3.01 2.13
CA ALA A 102 10.61 3.02 1.59
C ALA A 102 11.20 1.60 1.52
N GLU A 103 11.02 0.80 2.57
CA GLU A 103 11.45 -0.60 2.60
C GLU A 103 10.74 -1.43 1.52
N THR A 104 9.40 -1.32 1.45
CA THR A 104 8.60 -2.07 0.49
C THR A 104 8.97 -1.70 -0.94
N ALA A 105 9.09 -0.40 -1.25
CA ALA A 105 9.49 0.07 -2.58
C ALA A 105 10.88 -0.45 -2.98
N ASN A 106 11.85 -0.44 -2.06
CA ASN A 106 13.19 -0.95 -2.31
C ASN A 106 13.19 -2.47 -2.55
N LYS A 107 12.45 -3.23 -1.74
CA LYS A 107 12.29 -4.69 -1.90
C LYS A 107 11.66 -5.02 -3.25
N THR A 108 10.54 -4.38 -3.60
CA THR A 108 9.87 -4.60 -4.88
C THR A 108 10.76 -4.20 -6.06
N ALA A 109 11.50 -3.10 -5.97
CA ALA A 109 12.43 -2.69 -7.02
C ALA A 109 13.57 -3.72 -7.23
N ALA A 110 14.11 -4.30 -6.15
CA ALA A 110 15.13 -5.34 -6.23
C ALA A 110 14.58 -6.63 -6.86
N GLU A 111 13.39 -7.08 -6.43
CA GLU A 111 12.72 -8.24 -7.01
C GLU A 111 12.38 -8.06 -8.48
N LEU A 112 11.90 -6.88 -8.87
CA LEU A 112 11.56 -6.57 -10.26
C LEU A 112 12.81 -6.60 -11.14
N LYS A 113 13.93 -6.03 -10.67
CA LYS A 113 15.22 -6.10 -11.39
C LYS A 113 15.66 -7.55 -11.60
N SER A 114 15.55 -8.39 -10.58
CA SER A 114 15.87 -9.83 -10.67
C SER A 114 14.97 -10.54 -11.70
N LYS A 115 13.65 -10.35 -11.63
CA LYS A 115 12.69 -10.96 -12.57
C LYS A 115 12.88 -10.46 -14.01
N ILE A 116 13.24 -9.20 -14.22
CA ILE A 116 13.56 -8.65 -15.56
C ILE A 116 14.79 -9.35 -16.15
N ALA A 117 15.84 -9.59 -15.36
CA ALA A 117 17.03 -10.30 -15.82
C ALA A 117 16.68 -11.72 -16.28
N VAL A 118 15.91 -12.46 -15.47
CA VAL A 118 15.42 -13.81 -15.82
C VAL A 118 14.57 -13.79 -17.09
N THR A 119 13.63 -12.84 -17.20
CA THR A 119 12.73 -12.75 -18.36
C THR A 119 13.49 -12.42 -19.64
N LYS A 120 14.49 -11.53 -19.58
CA LYS A 120 15.38 -11.22 -20.71
C LYS A 120 16.18 -12.45 -21.15
N GLN A 121 16.66 -13.24 -20.20
CA GLN A 121 17.38 -14.48 -20.50
C GLN A 121 16.45 -15.48 -21.20
N VAL A 122 15.27 -15.74 -20.64
CA VAL A 122 14.26 -16.63 -21.24
C VAL A 122 13.88 -16.18 -22.66
N ALA A 123 13.62 -14.88 -22.86
CA ALA A 123 13.30 -14.35 -24.18
C ALA A 123 14.45 -14.53 -25.19
N THR A 124 15.70 -14.40 -24.73
CA THR A 124 16.89 -14.61 -25.56
C THR A 124 17.02 -16.08 -25.95
N THR A 125 16.85 -17.00 -25.00
CA THR A 125 16.88 -18.44 -25.25
C THR A 125 15.77 -18.86 -26.23
N ILE A 126 14.53 -18.36 -26.04
CA ILE A 126 13.43 -18.64 -26.98
C ILE A 126 13.77 -18.17 -28.39
N ARG A 127 14.35 -16.97 -28.56
CA ARG A 127 14.80 -16.48 -29.87
C ARG A 127 15.87 -17.36 -30.49
N GLN A 128 16.84 -17.83 -29.69
CA GLN A 128 17.92 -18.71 -30.16
C GLN A 128 17.38 -20.09 -30.58
N VAL A 129 16.50 -20.70 -29.77
CA VAL A 129 15.84 -21.97 -30.11
C VAL A 129 15.01 -21.83 -31.39
N ALA A 130 14.25 -20.74 -31.54
CA ALA A 130 13.48 -20.47 -32.74
C ALA A 130 14.37 -20.25 -33.99
N ALA A 131 15.56 -19.67 -33.83
CA ALA A 131 16.53 -19.52 -34.93
C ALA A 131 17.16 -20.86 -35.35
N ILE A 132 17.46 -21.74 -34.38
CA ILE A 132 17.99 -23.09 -34.62
C ILE A 132 16.95 -23.96 -35.34
N ASP A 133 15.68 -23.92 -34.94
CA ASP A 133 14.61 -24.70 -35.61
C ASP A 133 14.41 -24.27 -37.07
N ARG A 134 14.56 -22.98 -37.38
CA ARG A 134 14.52 -22.46 -38.75
C ARG A 134 15.68 -22.92 -39.62
N LEU A 135 16.86 -23.15 -39.04
CA LEU A 135 18.03 -23.65 -39.77
C LEU A 135 17.96 -25.16 -40.03
N ARG A 136 17.26 -25.94 -39.18
CA ARG A 136 17.07 -27.39 -39.37
C ARG A 136 16.03 -27.77 -40.43
N LYS A 137 15.15 -26.84 -40.82
CA LYS A 137 14.09 -27.05 -41.83
C LYS A 137 14.46 -26.55 -43.23
N ARG A 138 15.70 -26.08 -43.43
CA ARG A 138 16.31 -25.77 -44.73
C ARG A 138 17.26 -26.89 -45.12
#